data_AF-A0A9P6NN91-F1
#
_entry.id   AF-A0A9P6NN91-F1
#
_cell.length_a   1.000
_cell.length_b   1.000
_cell.length_c   1.000
_cell.angle_alpha   90.00
_cell.angle_beta   90.00
_cell.angle_gamma   90.00
#
_symmetry.space_group_name_H-M   'P 1'
#
loop_
_entity.id
_entity.type
_entity.pdbx_description
1 polymer ?
#
loop_
_entity_poly.entity_id
_entity_poly.type
_entity_poly.pdbx_seq_one_letter_code
_entity_poly.pdbx_strand_id
1 'polypeptide(L)'
;DLLDLPPDPSIDLLVRTLKAKEYARKQLEFEKQWASLEAVLTAVFLECQHFTENWTTAPSYLANQLSCQCQNSTSRPIDLIDIQGRHSQYPITFCKCIPNPIQLLYVGYIASSPQEPHTAFSVRMVQLHHHLWQRTALPTNGFIEAMPDYIN
;
A
#
# COMPACT_ATOMS: atom_id res chain seq x y z
N ASP A 1 2.27 0.51 52.86
CA ASP A 1 1.17 0.37 51.89
C ASP A 1 1.65 -0.29 50.62
N LEU A 2 0.80 -1.16 50.07
CA LEU A 2 1.03 -2.21 49.08
C LEU A 2 1.20 -1.70 47.62
N LEU A 3 2.13 -0.80 47.35
CA LEU A 3 2.36 -0.26 45.99
C LEU A 3 3.84 -0.39 45.60
N ASP A 4 4.23 -1.61 45.19
CA ASP A 4 5.24 -1.90 44.15
C ASP A 4 5.60 -3.40 44.18
N LEU A 5 4.61 -4.26 43.92
CA LEU A 5 4.91 -5.63 43.54
C LEU A 5 5.37 -5.61 42.07
N PRO A 6 6.55 -6.13 41.73
CA PRO A 6 7.00 -6.21 40.34
C PRO A 6 5.98 -7.01 39.52
N PRO A 7 5.76 -6.65 38.24
CA PRO A 7 4.80 -7.34 37.40
C PRO A 7 5.13 -8.83 37.33
N ASP A 8 4.13 -9.69 37.57
CA ASP A 8 4.28 -11.13 37.50
C ASP A 8 4.75 -11.53 36.09
N PRO A 9 5.93 -12.18 35.95
CA PRO A 9 6.47 -12.58 34.66
C PRO A 9 5.54 -13.52 33.88
N SER A 10 4.66 -14.26 34.56
CA SER A 10 3.63 -15.11 33.93
C SER A 10 2.55 -14.28 33.20
N ILE A 11 2.15 -13.15 33.80
CA ILE A 11 1.15 -12.24 33.22
C ILE A 11 1.73 -11.49 32.03
N ASP A 12 2.98 -11.03 32.10
CA ASP A 12 3.65 -10.36 30.98
C ASP A 12 3.82 -11.31 29.77
N LEU A 13 4.21 -12.57 30.02
CA LEU A 13 4.29 -13.60 28.98
C LEU A 13 2.92 -13.86 28.32
N LEU A 14 1.85 -13.93 29.11
CA LEU A 14 0.49 -14.10 28.59
C LEU A 14 0.09 -12.91 27.71
N VAL A 15 0.32 -11.68 28.16
CA VAL A 15 0.01 -10.46 27.41
C VAL A 15 0.76 -10.43 26.07
N ARG A 16 2.05 -10.76 26.06
CA ARG A 16 2.84 -10.86 24.82
C ARG A 16 2.29 -11.90 23.87
N THR A 17 1.92 -13.07 24.40
CA THR A 17 1.35 -14.17 23.60
C THR A 17 0.01 -13.78 22.97
N LEU A 18 -0.86 -13.10 23.71
CA LEU A 18 -2.14 -12.61 23.20
C LEU A 18 -1.94 -11.55 22.11
N LYS A 19 -1.05 -10.57 22.33
CA LYS A 19 -0.69 -9.58 21.31
C LYS A 19 -0.18 -10.24 20.03
N ALA A 20 0.74 -11.20 20.15
CA ALA A 20 1.28 -11.92 19.00
C ALA A 20 0.19 -12.67 18.21
N LYS A 21 -0.76 -13.33 18.91
CA LYS A 21 -1.91 -13.98 18.27
C LYS A 21 -2.82 -12.99 17.54
N GLU A 22 -3.08 -11.83 18.15
CA GLU A 22 -3.88 -10.79 17.50
C GLU A 22 -3.20 -10.21 16.25
N TYR A 23 -1.88 -9.97 16.31
CA TYR A 23 -1.11 -9.53 15.15
C TYR A 23 -1.17 -10.57 14.03
N ALA A 24 -0.95 -11.85 14.34
CA ALA A 24 -1.05 -12.93 13.35
C ALA A 24 -2.45 -13.01 12.72
N ARG A 25 -3.51 -12.82 13.52
CA ARG A 25 -4.89 -12.78 13.02
C ARG A 25 -5.11 -11.61 12.05
N LYS A 26 -4.67 -10.41 12.43
CA LYS A 26 -4.79 -9.20 11.59
C LYS A 26 -4.00 -9.35 10.29
N GLN A 27 -2.79 -9.90 10.35
CA GLN A 27 -1.95 -10.16 9.18
C GLN A 27 -2.64 -11.12 8.21
N LEU A 28 -3.18 -12.23 8.71
CA LEU A 28 -3.91 -13.20 7.89
C LEU A 28 -5.17 -12.61 7.25
N GLU A 29 -5.87 -11.72 7.95
CA GLU A 29 -7.03 -11.00 7.40
C GLU A 29 -6.61 -10.02 6.30
N PHE A 30 -5.51 -9.28 6.50
CA PHE A 30 -4.94 -8.37 5.52
C PHE A 30 -4.48 -9.10 4.24
N GLU A 31 -3.79 -10.23 4.39
CA GLU A 31 -3.38 -11.09 3.28
C GLU A 31 -4.57 -11.62 2.49
N LYS A 32 -5.64 -12.06 3.18
CA LYS A 32 -6.88 -12.50 2.52
C LYS A 32 -7.54 -11.38 1.71
N GLN A 33 -7.53 -10.16 2.23
CA GLN A 33 -8.09 -9.00 1.52
C GLN A 33 -7.28 -8.63 0.27
N TRP A 34 -5.95 -8.77 0.31
CA TRP A 34 -5.12 -8.61 -0.89
C TRP A 34 -5.31 -9.74 -1.89
N ALA A 35 -5.33 -10.98 -1.42
CA ALA A 35 -5.49 -12.15 -2.26
C ALA A 35 -6.82 -12.12 -3.05
N SER A 36 -7.90 -11.56 -2.46
CA SER A 36 -9.18 -11.42 -3.17
C SER A 36 -9.14 -10.36 -4.29
N LEU A 37 -8.19 -9.43 -4.24
CA LEU A 37 -8.00 -8.37 -5.24
C LEU A 37 -6.93 -8.69 -6.26
N GLU A 38 -5.99 -9.58 -5.94
CA GLU A 38 -4.77 -9.86 -6.72
C GLU A 38 -5.06 -10.12 -8.20
N ALA A 39 -5.92 -11.08 -8.51
CA ALA A 39 -6.22 -11.45 -9.90
C ALA A 39 -6.78 -10.27 -10.71
N VAL A 40 -7.66 -9.46 -10.11
CA VAL A 40 -8.27 -8.30 -10.77
C VAL A 40 -7.25 -7.17 -10.90
N LEU A 41 -6.45 -6.91 -9.87
CA LEU A 41 -5.38 -5.92 -9.90
C LEU A 41 -4.34 -6.25 -10.96
N THR A 42 -3.94 -7.52 -11.09
CA THR A 42 -3.01 -7.96 -12.14
C THR A 42 -3.60 -7.73 -13.53
N ALA A 43 -4.86 -8.08 -13.76
CA ALA A 43 -5.51 -7.85 -15.04
C ALA A 43 -5.57 -6.35 -15.40
N VAL A 44 -6.02 -5.51 -14.45
CA VAL A 44 -6.09 -4.04 -14.63
C VAL A 44 -4.70 -3.45 -14.82
N PHE A 45 -3.69 -3.95 -14.10
CA PHE A 45 -2.30 -3.53 -14.26
C PHE A 45 -1.83 -3.76 -15.69
N LEU A 46 -2.00 -4.98 -16.21
CA LEU A 46 -1.56 -5.33 -17.57
C LEU A 46 -2.31 -4.51 -18.63
N GLU A 47 -3.62 -4.30 -18.45
CA GLU A 47 -4.42 -3.43 -19.31
C GLU A 47 -3.88 -2.00 -19.32
N CYS A 48 -3.76 -1.37 -18.15
CA CYS A 48 -3.26 -0.01 -18.03
C CYS A 48 -1.82 0.12 -18.54
N GLN A 49 -0.97 -0.88 -18.28
CA GLN A 49 0.41 -0.92 -18.74
C GLN A 49 0.50 -0.85 -20.26
N HIS A 50 -0.38 -1.60 -20.95
CA HIS A 50 -0.47 -1.59 -22.40
C HIS A 50 -0.92 -0.23 -22.93
N PHE A 51 -1.99 0.35 -22.38
CA PHE A 51 -2.55 1.62 -22.87
C PHE A 51 -1.71 2.85 -22.54
N THR A 52 -0.99 2.83 -21.43
CA THR A 52 -0.20 3.98 -20.94
C THR A 52 1.29 3.89 -21.28
N GLU A 53 1.69 2.87 -22.05
CA GLU A 53 3.09 2.56 -22.35
C GLU A 53 3.96 2.55 -21.08
N ASN A 54 3.57 1.74 -20.10
CA ASN A 54 4.19 1.70 -18.77
C ASN A 54 4.10 3.02 -17.97
N TRP A 55 3.01 3.78 -18.09
CA TRP A 55 2.85 5.06 -17.41
C TRP A 55 4.03 6.04 -17.65
N THR A 56 4.69 5.93 -18.82
CA THR A 56 5.86 6.75 -19.19
C THR A 56 5.51 8.00 -19.98
N THR A 57 4.32 8.05 -20.59
CA THR A 57 3.80 9.25 -21.27
C THR A 57 3.11 10.19 -20.26
N ALA A 58 3.33 11.51 -20.44
CA ALA A 58 2.75 12.60 -19.65
C ALA A 58 1.21 12.45 -19.49
N PRO A 59 0.57 13.12 -18.50
CA PRO A 59 -0.44 12.61 -17.54
C PRO A 59 -1.77 12.08 -18.12
N SER A 60 -1.74 11.37 -19.24
CA SER A 60 -2.86 10.68 -19.87
C SER A 60 -3.49 9.65 -18.93
N TYR A 61 -2.72 9.11 -17.98
CA TYR A 61 -3.23 8.22 -16.94
C TYR A 61 -4.16 8.93 -15.94
N LEU A 62 -4.03 10.25 -15.72
CA LEU A 62 -5.01 11.01 -14.90
C LEU A 62 -6.32 11.26 -15.66
N ALA A 63 -6.30 11.18 -17.00
CA ALA A 63 -7.48 11.30 -17.84
C ALA A 63 -8.25 9.98 -17.97
N ASN A 64 -7.64 8.83 -17.62
CA ASN A 64 -8.28 7.52 -17.57
C ASN A 64 -9.14 7.34 -16.30
N GLN A 65 -10.01 8.31 -16.01
CA GLN A 65 -11.00 8.13 -14.97
C GLN A 65 -11.99 7.06 -15.44
N LEU A 66 -12.01 5.93 -14.72
CA LEU A 66 -13.05 4.91 -14.82
C LEU A 66 -14.43 5.59 -14.81
N SER A 67 -15.23 5.35 -15.86
CA SER A 67 -16.63 5.76 -15.87
C SER A 67 -17.40 4.88 -14.90
N CYS A 68 -17.74 5.43 -13.73
CA CYS A 68 -18.50 4.71 -12.73
C CYS A 68 -19.98 4.66 -13.10
N GLN A 69 -20.54 3.45 -13.14
CA GLN A 69 -21.97 3.25 -13.40
C GLN A 69 -22.84 3.36 -12.13
N CYS A 70 -22.22 3.44 -10.95
CA CYS A 70 -22.94 3.59 -9.69
C CYS A 70 -23.09 5.07 -9.30
N GLN A 71 -24.26 5.44 -8.77
CA GLN A 71 -24.60 6.83 -8.40
C GLN A 71 -23.84 7.35 -7.17
N ASN A 72 -23.22 6.47 -6.37
CA ASN A 72 -22.61 6.84 -5.11
C ASN A 72 -21.08 6.94 -5.25
N SER A 73 -20.57 8.16 -5.20
CA SER A 73 -19.16 8.47 -5.10
C SER A 73 -18.84 9.28 -3.86
N THR A 74 -17.69 9.03 -3.25
CA THR A 74 -17.17 9.77 -2.10
C THR A 74 -15.76 10.26 -2.40
N SER A 75 -15.53 11.56 -2.25
CA SER A 75 -14.18 12.12 -2.31
C SER A 75 -13.45 11.89 -1.00
N ARG A 76 -12.21 11.40 -1.07
CA ARG A 76 -11.34 11.19 0.08
C ARG A 76 -9.95 11.78 -0.19
N PRO A 77 -9.30 12.38 0.82
CA PRO A 77 -7.92 12.80 0.70
C PRO A 77 -6.98 11.58 0.77
N ILE A 78 -6.06 11.49 -0.19
CA ILE A 78 -5.03 10.44 -0.27
C ILE A 78 -3.67 11.10 -0.41
N ASP A 79 -2.68 10.60 0.32
CA ASP A 79 -1.29 10.98 0.11
C ASP A 79 -0.73 10.24 -1.09
N LEU A 80 -0.43 10.95 -2.17
CA LEU A 80 0.17 10.37 -3.37
C LEU A 80 1.68 10.57 -3.34
N ILE A 81 2.41 9.47 -3.37
CA ILE A 81 3.87 9.46 -3.36
C ILE A 81 4.35 9.12 -4.76
N ASP A 82 5.20 9.96 -5.31
CA ASP A 82 5.69 9.86 -6.68
C ASP A 82 7.19 10.19 -6.75
N ILE A 83 7.84 9.90 -7.89
CA ILE A 83 9.24 10.23 -8.17
C ILE A 83 9.50 11.73 -8.03
N GLN A 84 8.50 12.56 -8.36
CA GLN A 84 8.60 14.02 -8.28
C GLN A 84 8.33 14.56 -6.87
N GLY A 85 7.89 13.73 -5.93
CA GLY A 85 7.63 14.12 -4.54
C GLY A 85 6.29 13.59 -4.01
N ARG A 86 5.90 14.11 -2.84
CA ARG A 86 4.64 13.78 -2.16
C ARG A 86 3.59 14.86 -2.42
N HIS A 87 2.42 14.45 -2.92
CA HIS A 87 1.20 15.26 -2.94
C HIS A 87 0.36 14.88 -1.72
N SER A 88 0.38 15.74 -0.70
CA SER A 88 -0.36 15.52 0.54
C SER A 88 -1.86 15.80 0.34
N GLN A 89 -2.71 14.95 0.90
CA GLN A 89 -4.17 15.12 0.92
C GLN A 89 -4.80 15.39 -0.46
N TYR A 90 -4.29 14.73 -1.50
CA TYR A 90 -4.83 14.88 -2.85
C TYR A 90 -6.26 14.30 -2.93
N PRO A 91 -7.25 15.07 -3.43
CA PRO A 91 -8.63 14.62 -3.46
C PRO A 91 -8.83 13.58 -4.57
N ILE A 92 -9.21 12.36 -4.20
CA ILE A 92 -9.61 11.30 -5.14
C ILE A 92 -11.06 10.93 -4.90
N THR A 93 -11.83 10.95 -5.98
CA THR A 93 -13.23 10.51 -5.98
C THR A 93 -13.30 9.01 -6.15
N PHE A 94 -13.78 8.30 -5.14
CA PHE A 94 -13.98 6.86 -5.16
C PHE A 94 -15.45 6.51 -5.37
N CYS A 95 -15.69 5.59 -6.28
CA CYS A 95 -17.00 4.99 -6.51
C CYS A 95 -17.19 3.77 -5.62
N LYS A 96 -18.35 3.63 -4.97
CA LYS A 96 -18.58 2.51 -4.04
C LYS A 96 -18.63 1.13 -4.69
N CYS A 97 -18.88 1.07 -5.99
CA CYS A 97 -19.01 -0.19 -6.73
C CYS A 97 -17.69 -0.81 -7.16
N ILE A 98 -16.57 -0.07 -7.09
CA ILE A 98 -15.26 -0.53 -7.52
C ILE A 98 -14.33 -0.47 -6.30
N PRO A 99 -13.54 -1.51 -5.99
CA PRO A 99 -12.56 -1.44 -4.90
C PRO A 99 -11.58 -0.27 -5.08
N ASN A 100 -11.27 0.42 -3.98
CA ASN A 100 -10.39 1.61 -3.99
C ASN A 100 -9.01 1.33 -4.62
N PRO A 101 -8.34 0.18 -4.37
CA PRO A 101 -7.05 -0.11 -4.99
C PRO A 101 -7.10 -0.19 -6.52
N ILE A 102 -8.20 -0.69 -7.07
CA ILE A 102 -8.39 -0.78 -8.52
C ILE A 102 -8.54 0.63 -9.10
N GLN A 103 -9.36 1.48 -8.48
CA GLN A 103 -9.56 2.86 -8.93
C GLN A 103 -8.25 3.68 -8.90
N LEU A 104 -7.44 3.49 -7.86
CA LEU A 104 -6.11 4.12 -7.77
C LEU A 104 -5.18 3.65 -8.90
N LEU A 105 -5.27 2.38 -9.28
CA LEU A 105 -4.41 1.81 -10.32
C LEU A 105 -4.70 2.42 -11.71
N TYR A 106 -5.97 2.68 -12.02
CA TYR A 106 -6.37 3.36 -13.26
C TYR A 106 -5.78 4.77 -13.38
N VAL A 107 -5.62 5.47 -12.24
CA VAL A 107 -4.95 6.79 -12.20
C VAL A 107 -3.44 6.68 -11.96
N GLY A 108 -2.85 5.50 -12.09
CA GLY A 108 -1.41 5.27 -12.06
C GLY A 108 -0.79 5.15 -10.67
N TYR A 109 -1.57 4.78 -9.66
CA TYR A 109 -1.10 4.60 -8.28
C TYR A 109 -1.46 3.24 -7.69
N ILE A 110 -0.55 2.68 -6.90
CA ILE A 110 -0.74 1.44 -6.13
C ILE A 110 -1.10 1.82 -4.69
N ALA A 111 -2.24 1.33 -4.22
CA ALA A 111 -2.73 1.55 -2.86
C ALA A 111 -1.82 0.91 -1.80
N SER A 112 -1.66 1.57 -0.65
CA SER A 112 -0.93 0.99 0.49
C SER A 112 -1.76 -0.02 1.32
N SER A 113 -3.08 -0.05 1.12
CA SER A 113 -3.99 -0.97 1.82
C SER A 113 -5.13 -1.44 0.89
N PRO A 114 -5.72 -2.62 1.13
CA PRO A 114 -6.69 -3.23 0.21
C PRO A 114 -8.10 -2.67 0.35
N GLN A 115 -8.42 -1.98 1.46
CA GLN A 115 -9.77 -1.47 1.73
C GLN A 115 -9.81 0.06 1.70
N GLU A 116 -9.14 0.67 2.67
CA GLU A 116 -9.18 2.12 2.88
C GLU A 116 -7.76 2.68 2.82
N PRO A 117 -7.22 2.87 1.61
CA PRO A 117 -5.90 3.47 1.46
C PRO A 117 -5.95 4.93 1.92
N HIS A 118 -4.95 5.31 2.70
CA HIS A 118 -4.65 6.72 3.00
C HIS A 118 -3.42 7.21 2.23
N THR A 119 -2.68 6.28 1.64
CA THR A 119 -1.46 6.53 0.87
C THR A 119 -1.48 5.66 -0.38
N ALA A 120 -0.94 6.19 -1.47
CA ALA A 120 -0.71 5.43 -2.68
C ALA A 120 0.60 5.83 -3.34
N PHE A 121 1.26 4.88 -4.00
CA PHE A 121 2.58 5.05 -4.62
C PHE A 121 2.45 5.03 -6.13
N SER A 122 3.10 5.93 -6.86
CA SER A 122 2.99 5.94 -8.32
C SER A 122 3.58 4.67 -8.91
N VAL A 123 2.92 4.10 -9.91
CA VAL A 123 3.38 2.89 -10.59
C VAL A 123 4.77 3.11 -11.17
N ARG A 124 5.02 4.28 -11.76
CA ARG A 124 6.34 4.64 -12.31
C ARG A 124 7.43 4.70 -11.25
N MET A 125 7.13 5.14 -10.02
CA MET A 125 8.10 5.11 -8.91
C MET A 125 8.48 3.68 -8.54
N VAL A 126 7.47 2.80 -8.43
CA VAL A 126 7.70 1.38 -8.12
C VAL A 126 8.49 0.70 -9.24
N GLN A 127 8.18 0.97 -10.50
CA GLN A 127 8.93 0.48 -11.66
C GLN A 127 10.38 0.98 -11.67
N LEU A 128 10.61 2.26 -11.40
CA LEU A 128 11.95 2.83 -11.27
C LEU A 128 12.74 2.13 -10.16
N HIS A 129 12.13 1.96 -8.98
CA HIS A 129 12.77 1.26 -7.87
C HIS A 129 13.11 -0.20 -8.24
N HIS A 130 12.21 -0.90 -8.93
CA HIS A 130 12.48 -2.26 -9.42
C HIS A 130 13.67 -2.31 -10.39
N HIS A 131 13.73 -1.39 -11.36
CA HIS A 131 14.87 -1.31 -12.29
C HIS A 131 16.18 -0.95 -11.59
N LEU A 132 16.14 -0.05 -10.61
CA LEU A 132 17.30 0.27 -9.78
C LEU A 132 17.74 -0.98 -9.03
N TRP A 133 16.84 -1.65 -8.31
CA TRP A 133 17.11 -2.90 -7.59
C TRP A 133 17.75 -3.97 -8.48
N GLN A 134 17.25 -4.18 -9.70
CA GLN A 134 17.82 -5.16 -10.63
C GLN A 134 19.25 -4.82 -11.06
N ARG A 135 19.62 -3.54 -11.07
CA ARG A 135 20.92 -3.03 -11.55
C ARG A 135 21.90 -2.74 -10.42
N THR A 136 21.39 -2.46 -9.23
CA THR A 136 22.20 -2.26 -8.03
C THR A 136 22.23 -3.57 -7.28
N ALA A 137 23.40 -4.20 -7.21
CA ALA A 137 23.63 -5.20 -6.17
C ALA A 137 23.55 -4.47 -4.83
N LEU A 138 22.38 -4.46 -4.17
CA LEU A 138 22.36 -4.16 -2.74
C LEU A 138 23.11 -5.32 -2.10
N PRO A 139 24.34 -5.12 -1.59
CA PRO A 139 24.97 -6.18 -0.85
C PRO A 139 24.02 -6.52 0.28
N THR A 140 23.68 -7.80 0.44
CA THR A 140 22.81 -8.28 1.52
C THR A 140 23.27 -7.72 2.87
N ASN A 141 24.59 -7.55 3.03
CA ASN A 141 25.20 -6.90 4.18
C ASN A 141 24.74 -5.45 4.38
N GLY A 142 24.74 -4.62 3.34
CA GLY A 142 24.29 -3.22 3.46
C GLY A 142 22.81 -3.08 3.81
N PHE A 143 21.97 -4.01 3.32
CA PHE A 143 20.56 -4.07 3.74
C PHE A 143 20.40 -4.50 5.20
N ILE A 144 21.14 -5.52 5.63
CA ILE A 144 21.12 -6.01 7.02
C ILE A 144 21.66 -4.93 7.98
N GLU A 145 22.69 -4.19 7.59
CA GLU A 145 23.29 -3.12 8.38
C GLU A 145 22.38 -1.90 8.51
N ALA A 146 21.62 -1.55 7.45
CA ALA A 146 20.70 -0.41 7.48
C ALA A 146 19.38 -0.69 8.23
N MET A 147 18.99 -1.96 8.40
CA MET A 147 17.72 -2.33 9.06
C MET A 147 17.65 -1.86 10.53
N PRO A 148 18.67 -2.07 11.38
CA PRO A 148 18.69 -1.54 12.74
C PRO A 148 18.59 -0.01 12.80
N ASP A 149 19.20 0.71 11.86
CA ASP A 149 19.19 2.18 11.82
C ASP A 149 17.82 2.75 11.43
N TYR A 150 17.03 2.01 10.66
CA TYR A 150 15.66 2.38 10.30
C TYR A 150 14.62 2.01 11.37
N ILE A 151 14.87 0.94 12.13
CA ILE A 151 13.93 0.39 13.12
C ILE A 151 14.07 1.08 14.50
N ASN A 152 15.16 1.81 14.73
CA ASN A 152 15.34 2.67 15.91
C ASN A 152 14.81 4.09 15.69
#